data_AF-A0AB36ESM2-F1
#
_entry.id   AF-A0AB36ESM2-F1
#
_cell.length_a   1.000
_cell.length_b   1.000
_cell.length_c   1.000
_cell.angle_alpha   90.00
_cell.angle_beta   90.00
_cell.angle_gamma   90.00
#
_symmetry.space_group_name_H-M   'P 1'
#
loop_
_entity.id
_entity.type
_entity.pdbx_description
1 polymer ?
#
loop_
_entity_poly.entity_id
_entity_poly.type
_entity_poly.pdbx_seq_one_letter_code
_entity_poly.pdbx_strand_id
1 'polypeptide(L)'
;MSTDSTAAQQKRKGLRVALAVSIGFVLAVYWGAFVPFLGPLFAAQFLLGSSRPMPLAKTLGAALVILVAGMAMMILTSSLGNRPVPFLLLLGLTYFLCFALQASGKGGPAVFLVLVVAIIVPLLGILNDELANSILSILVGGVLSGTLLMWLAHAIFPEPVVLDGSAAPSFGQPPALLRALANTLILLASVVICLTSDNLTAAAVIPITVASLLGQLDVAASTRAAVGLIMVNLFGGVLASLAYAILTLRPNLFSIFLIVLVVALFLGGRAAARTREAPMFAGALTIFLILFGLGVSPLPGSAAESFATRIVYIALALTYTLLLATILWPRRPHLRRINP
;
A
#
# COMPACT_ATOMS: atom_id res chain seq x y z
N MET A 1 0.09 -5.92 -35.86
CA MET A 1 0.40 -7.18 -35.17
C MET A 1 1.02 -7.01 -33.76
N SER A 2 1.39 -5.80 -33.32
CA SER A 2 2.00 -5.51 -32.00
C SER A 2 1.03 -4.99 -30.91
N THR A 3 -0.12 -4.44 -31.30
CA THR A 3 -1.14 -3.90 -30.37
C THR A 3 -2.01 -4.99 -29.75
N ASP A 4 -2.31 -6.06 -30.50
CA ASP A 4 -3.14 -7.16 -30.01
C ASP A 4 -2.41 -8.02 -28.96
N SER A 5 -1.10 -8.20 -29.10
CA SER A 5 -0.28 -8.97 -28.14
C SER A 5 -0.13 -8.23 -26.81
N THR A 6 0.04 -6.91 -26.84
CA THR A 6 0.16 -6.07 -25.63
C THR A 6 -1.17 -5.93 -24.89
N ALA A 7 -2.29 -5.78 -25.62
CA ALA A 7 -3.62 -5.79 -25.03
C ALA A 7 -3.99 -7.15 -24.40
N ALA A 8 -3.60 -8.26 -25.04
CA ALA A 8 -3.81 -9.60 -24.50
C ALA A 8 -2.98 -9.85 -23.22
N GLN A 9 -1.71 -9.43 -23.19
CA GLN A 9 -0.86 -9.49 -21.99
C GLN A 9 -1.45 -8.67 -20.84
N GLN A 10 -1.90 -7.44 -21.11
CA GLN A 10 -2.55 -6.59 -20.12
C GLN A 10 -3.81 -7.25 -19.55
N LYS A 11 -4.69 -7.78 -20.42
CA LYS A 11 -5.92 -8.47 -19.98
C LYS A 11 -5.61 -9.64 -19.06
N ARG A 12 -4.63 -10.48 -19.41
CA ARG A 12 -4.22 -11.64 -18.58
C ARG A 12 -3.67 -11.19 -17.23
N LYS A 13 -2.73 -10.24 -17.21
CA LYS A 13 -2.14 -9.73 -15.98
C LYS A 13 -3.17 -9.05 -15.08
N GLY A 14 -4.08 -8.27 -15.66
CA GLY A 14 -5.21 -7.67 -14.95
C GLY A 14 -6.15 -8.71 -14.33
N LEU A 15 -6.49 -9.75 -15.09
CA LEU A 15 -7.36 -10.84 -14.62
C LEU A 15 -6.70 -11.65 -13.49
N ARG A 16 -5.39 -11.90 -13.56
CA ARG A 16 -4.62 -12.52 -12.46
C ARG A 16 -4.73 -11.70 -11.19
N VAL A 17 -4.44 -10.41 -11.27
CA VAL A 17 -4.51 -9.49 -10.13
C VAL A 17 -5.92 -9.50 -9.56
N ALA A 18 -6.94 -9.33 -10.41
CA ALA A 18 -8.32 -9.27 -9.97
C ALA A 18 -8.77 -10.54 -9.25
N LEU A 19 -8.50 -11.72 -9.80
CA LEU A 19 -8.89 -12.98 -9.18
C LEU A 19 -8.10 -13.28 -7.91
N ALA A 20 -6.78 -13.07 -7.91
CA ALA A 20 -5.93 -13.27 -6.73
C ALA A 20 -6.42 -12.41 -5.55
N VAL A 21 -6.65 -11.13 -5.82
CA VAL A 21 -7.07 -10.15 -4.82
C VAL A 21 -8.47 -10.47 -4.31
N SER A 22 -9.43 -10.77 -5.20
CA SER A 22 -10.82 -11.01 -4.80
C SER A 22 -11.00 -12.30 -4.02
N ILE A 23 -10.39 -13.40 -4.48
CA ILE A 23 -10.43 -14.69 -3.78
C ILE A 23 -9.70 -14.55 -2.44
N GLY A 24 -8.50 -13.97 -2.45
CA GLY A 24 -7.72 -13.77 -1.24
C GLY A 24 -8.45 -12.96 -0.17
N PHE A 25 -9.13 -11.89 -0.59
CA PHE A 25 -9.83 -10.99 0.32
C PHE A 25 -11.06 -11.68 0.94
N VAL A 26 -11.84 -12.41 0.13
CA VAL A 26 -13.01 -13.15 0.61
C VAL A 26 -12.60 -14.28 1.55
N LEU A 27 -11.53 -15.00 1.22
CA LEU A 27 -10.97 -16.03 2.12
C LEU A 27 -10.51 -15.41 3.44
N ALA A 28 -9.81 -14.28 3.40
CA ALA A 28 -9.35 -13.61 4.61
C ALA A 28 -10.53 -13.16 5.50
N VAL A 29 -11.61 -12.64 4.91
CA VAL A 29 -12.84 -12.30 5.65
C VAL A 29 -13.54 -13.56 6.19
N TYR A 30 -13.64 -14.62 5.38
CA TYR A 30 -14.25 -15.89 5.79
C TYR A 30 -13.55 -16.52 7.00
N TRP A 31 -12.21 -16.46 7.04
CA TRP A 31 -11.40 -16.93 8.16
C TRP A 31 -11.34 -15.95 9.35
N GLY A 32 -12.03 -14.82 9.29
CA GLY A 32 -12.08 -13.84 10.38
C GLY A 32 -10.77 -13.08 10.59
N ALA A 33 -9.95 -12.89 9.55
CA ALA A 33 -8.68 -12.18 9.68
C ALA A 33 -8.88 -10.73 10.11
N PHE A 34 -8.13 -10.28 11.13
CA PHE A 34 -8.14 -8.88 11.59
C PHE A 34 -7.71 -7.88 10.50
N VAL A 35 -6.81 -8.29 9.61
CA VAL A 35 -6.27 -7.45 8.52
C VAL A 35 -6.53 -8.14 7.19
N PRO A 36 -7.80 -8.18 6.72
CA PRO A 36 -8.20 -9.04 5.59
C PRO A 36 -7.59 -8.61 4.25
N PHE A 37 -7.11 -7.37 4.15
CA PHE A 37 -6.46 -6.84 2.95
C PHE A 37 -4.99 -7.19 2.83
N LEU A 38 -4.31 -7.67 3.88
CA LEU A 38 -2.84 -7.78 3.89
C LEU A 38 -2.32 -8.78 2.84
N GLY A 39 -2.89 -9.99 2.81
CA GLY A 39 -2.57 -11.02 1.81
C GLY A 39 -2.88 -10.57 0.37
N PRO A 40 -4.10 -10.09 0.08
CA PRO A 40 -4.45 -9.52 -1.22
C PRO A 40 -3.55 -8.36 -1.66
N LEU A 41 -3.15 -7.49 -0.72
CA LEU A 41 -2.24 -6.39 -0.99
C LEU A 41 -0.86 -6.90 -1.42
N PHE A 42 -0.30 -7.88 -0.71
CA PHE A 42 0.96 -8.51 -1.10
C PHE A 42 0.85 -9.19 -2.47
N ALA A 43 -0.23 -9.94 -2.71
CA ALA A 43 -0.49 -10.57 -4.00
C ALA A 43 -0.55 -9.54 -5.13
N ALA A 44 -1.28 -8.44 -4.96
CA ALA A 44 -1.38 -7.36 -5.93
C ALA A 44 0.00 -6.74 -6.22
N GLN A 45 0.79 -6.44 -5.19
CA GLN A 45 2.11 -5.84 -5.34
C GLN A 45 3.09 -6.78 -6.07
N PHE A 46 3.06 -8.07 -5.77
CA PHE A 46 3.92 -9.04 -6.47
C PHE A 46 3.49 -9.27 -7.92
N LEU A 47 2.18 -9.39 -8.18
CA LEU A 47 1.63 -9.59 -9.52
C LEU A 47 1.77 -8.35 -10.41
N LEU A 48 1.69 -7.14 -9.85
CA LEU A 48 1.90 -5.91 -10.61
C LEU A 48 3.38 -5.61 -10.82
N GLY A 49 4.22 -5.86 -9.81
CA GLY A 49 5.66 -5.62 -9.85
C GLY A 49 6.46 -6.56 -10.74
N SER A 50 5.93 -7.76 -11.05
CA SER A 50 6.59 -8.73 -11.93
C SER A 50 5.59 -9.37 -12.88
N SER A 51 5.96 -9.48 -14.16
CA SER A 51 5.18 -10.25 -15.16
C SER A 51 5.42 -11.76 -15.09
N ARG A 52 6.45 -12.19 -14.35
CA ARG A 52 6.78 -13.59 -14.11
C ARG A 52 6.51 -13.97 -12.65
N PRO A 53 6.17 -15.24 -12.37
CA PRO A 53 6.09 -15.71 -11.00
C PRO A 53 7.46 -15.48 -10.36
N MET A 54 7.46 -14.74 -9.25
CA MET A 54 8.70 -14.45 -8.55
C MET A 54 9.29 -15.77 -8.03
N PRO A 55 10.60 -16.02 -8.21
CA PRO A 55 11.20 -17.28 -7.78
C PRO A 55 11.08 -17.41 -6.26
N LEU A 56 10.91 -18.64 -5.78
CA LEU A 56 10.75 -18.97 -4.36
C LEU A 56 11.74 -18.25 -3.45
N ALA A 57 13.02 -18.20 -3.86
CA ALA A 57 14.06 -17.56 -3.07
C ALA A 57 13.81 -16.05 -2.86
N LYS A 58 13.29 -15.34 -3.89
CA LYS A 58 12.98 -13.91 -3.78
C LYS A 58 11.73 -13.65 -2.96
N THR A 59 10.70 -14.49 -3.09
CA THR A 59 9.49 -14.38 -2.26
C THR A 59 9.79 -14.69 -0.81
N LEU A 60 10.58 -15.74 -0.53
CA LEU A 60 11.06 -16.09 0.81
C LEU A 60 11.96 -14.98 1.39
N GLY A 61 12.84 -14.39 0.58
CA GLY A 61 13.66 -13.26 1.02
C GLY A 61 12.81 -12.04 1.40
N ALA A 62 11.85 -11.66 0.55
CA ALA A 62 10.93 -10.55 0.84
C ALA A 62 10.06 -10.86 2.07
N ALA A 63 9.55 -12.08 2.17
CA ALA A 63 8.81 -12.60 3.32
C ALA A 63 9.60 -12.46 4.62
N LEU A 64 10.84 -12.93 4.62
CA LEU A 64 11.73 -12.87 5.77
C LEU A 64 12.00 -11.43 6.19
N VAL A 65 12.27 -10.53 5.24
CA VAL A 65 12.47 -9.10 5.52
C VAL A 65 11.23 -8.48 6.16
N ILE A 66 10.04 -8.77 5.63
CA ILE A 66 8.77 -8.27 6.18
C ILE A 66 8.54 -8.81 7.60
N LEU A 67 8.82 -10.09 7.84
CA LEU A 67 8.67 -10.72 9.15
C LEU A 67 9.66 -10.14 10.18
N VAL A 68 10.93 -9.99 9.80
CA VAL A 68 11.95 -9.39 10.67
C VAL A 68 11.59 -7.95 11.01
N ALA A 69 11.15 -7.16 10.01
CA ALA A 69 10.68 -5.80 10.26
C ALA A 69 9.47 -5.77 11.19
N GLY A 70 8.51 -6.69 11.00
CA GLY A 70 7.35 -6.83 11.87
C GLY A 70 7.72 -7.19 13.31
N MET A 71 8.62 -8.16 13.50
CA MET A 71 9.13 -8.52 14.83
C MET A 71 9.86 -7.37 15.50
N ALA A 72 10.71 -6.65 14.75
CA ALA A 72 11.39 -5.46 15.26
C ALA A 72 10.38 -4.40 15.71
N MET A 73 9.32 -4.16 14.93
CA MET A 73 8.25 -3.23 15.28
C MET A 73 7.42 -3.70 16.47
N MET A 74 7.17 -4.99 16.59
CA MET A 74 6.47 -5.58 17.74
C MET A 74 7.27 -5.38 19.03
N ILE A 75 8.57 -5.70 19.01
CA ILE A 75 9.49 -5.48 20.15
C ILE A 75 9.57 -3.99 20.48
N LEU A 76 9.69 -3.13 19.47
CA LEU A 76 9.72 -1.69 19.64
C LEU A 76 8.44 -1.18 20.34
N THR A 77 7.28 -1.67 19.90
CA THR A 77 5.98 -1.25 20.44
C THR A 77 5.78 -1.76 21.86
N SER A 78 6.12 -3.02 22.15
CA SER A 78 5.94 -3.58 23.50
C SER A 78 6.90 -2.99 24.53
N SER A 79 8.14 -2.69 24.13
CA SER A 79 9.16 -2.17 25.05
C SER A 79 9.10 -0.66 25.25
N LEU A 80 8.73 0.11 24.21
CA LEU A 80 8.75 1.57 24.21
C LEU A 80 7.35 2.20 24.06
N GLY A 81 6.26 1.44 23.96
CA GLY A 81 4.90 1.99 23.85
C GLY A 81 4.53 2.98 24.96
N ASN A 82 5.00 2.73 26.19
CA ASN A 82 4.81 3.63 27.34
C ASN A 82 5.78 4.84 27.36
N ARG A 83 6.73 4.91 26.43
CA ARG A 83 7.72 5.99 26.30
C ARG A 83 7.61 6.64 24.92
N PRO A 84 6.77 7.67 24.75
CA PRO A 84 6.42 8.20 23.43
C PRO A 84 7.61 8.77 22.66
N VAL A 85 8.52 9.49 23.34
CA VAL A 85 9.67 10.12 22.68
C VAL A 85 10.64 9.11 22.03
N PRO A 86 11.21 8.13 22.75
CA PRO A 86 12.12 7.16 22.13
C PRO A 86 11.40 6.25 21.14
N PHE A 87 10.12 5.94 21.36
CA PHE A 87 9.31 5.18 20.40
C PHE A 87 9.21 5.90 19.05
N LEU A 88 8.82 7.19 19.07
CA LEU A 88 8.68 8.00 17.86
C LEU A 88 10.02 8.21 17.13
N LEU A 89 11.14 8.33 17.86
CA LEU A 89 12.46 8.45 17.25
C LEU A 89 12.86 7.19 16.45
N LEU A 90 12.69 6.00 17.03
CA LEU A 90 13.02 4.74 16.35
C LEU A 90 12.04 4.43 15.22
N LEU A 91 10.77 4.79 15.39
CA LEU A 91 9.76 4.70 14.34
C LEU A 91 10.12 5.62 13.16
N GLY A 92 10.46 6.88 13.44
CA GLY A 92 10.92 7.85 12.46
C GLY A 92 12.19 7.40 11.73
N LEU A 93 13.16 6.84 12.46
CA LEU A 93 14.37 6.26 11.87
C LEU A 93 14.03 5.15 10.87
N THR A 94 13.08 4.27 11.22
CA THR A 94 12.67 3.19 10.32
C THR A 94 11.98 3.72 9.06
N TYR A 95 11.10 4.72 9.20
CA TYR A 95 10.47 5.39 8.05
C TYR A 95 11.51 6.06 7.15
N PHE A 96 12.51 6.71 7.76
CA PHE A 96 13.62 7.34 7.04
C PHE A 96 14.43 6.33 6.24
N LEU A 97 14.79 5.19 6.83
CA LEU A 97 15.48 4.12 6.12
C LEU A 97 14.65 3.59 4.94
N CYS A 98 13.34 3.40 5.13
CA CYS A 98 12.45 2.96 4.05
C CYS A 98 12.36 3.98 2.92
N PHE A 99 12.20 5.27 3.23
CA PHE A 99 12.17 6.32 2.20
C PHE A 99 13.53 6.53 1.54
N ALA A 100 14.64 6.42 2.28
CA ALA A 100 15.98 6.52 1.72
C ALA A 100 16.29 5.37 0.74
N LEU A 101 15.86 4.14 1.07
CA LEU A 101 16.01 2.98 0.19
C LEU A 101 15.13 3.10 -1.07
N GLN A 102 13.89 3.59 -0.93
CA GLN A 102 13.01 3.90 -2.06
C GLN A 102 13.62 4.97 -2.97
N ALA A 103 14.08 6.08 -2.41
CA ALA A 103 14.72 7.18 -3.14
C ALA A 103 16.02 6.75 -3.84
N SER A 104 16.72 5.74 -3.31
CA SER A 104 17.93 5.18 -3.92
C SER A 104 17.64 4.22 -5.09
N GLY A 105 16.37 4.01 -5.47
CA GLY A 105 15.96 3.06 -6.51
C GLY A 105 16.10 1.58 -6.11
N LYS A 106 16.56 1.30 -4.88
CA LYS A 106 16.74 -0.06 -4.33
C LYS A 106 15.48 -0.56 -3.61
N GLY A 107 14.49 0.31 -3.40
CA GLY A 107 13.30 0.03 -2.61
C GLY A 107 12.13 -0.51 -3.41
N GLY A 108 12.28 -1.67 -4.06
CA GLY A 108 11.18 -2.37 -4.75
C GLY A 108 9.97 -2.65 -3.84
N PRO A 109 8.95 -3.41 -4.31
CA PRO A 109 7.68 -3.60 -3.60
C PRO A 109 7.84 -4.00 -2.12
N ALA A 110 8.87 -4.77 -1.78
CA ALA A 110 9.17 -5.17 -0.40
C ALA A 110 9.38 -4.00 0.57
N VAL A 111 10.04 -2.90 0.17
CA VAL A 111 10.28 -1.76 1.07
C VAL A 111 8.99 -1.00 1.35
N PHE A 112 8.10 -0.88 0.36
CA PHE A 112 6.77 -0.35 0.58
C PHE A 112 5.96 -1.22 1.57
N LEU A 113 6.04 -2.54 1.43
CA LEU A 113 5.36 -3.47 2.35
C LEU A 113 5.94 -3.39 3.77
N VAL A 114 7.25 -3.24 3.93
CA VAL A 114 7.89 -2.98 5.22
C VAL A 114 7.38 -1.67 5.82
N LEU A 115 7.25 -0.61 5.03
CA LEU A 115 6.70 0.66 5.49
C LEU A 115 5.24 0.51 5.98
N VAL A 116 4.40 -0.21 5.23
CA VAL A 116 3.02 -0.52 5.63
C VAL A 116 3.00 -1.31 6.95
N VAL A 117 3.85 -2.32 7.08
CA VAL A 117 3.99 -3.10 8.33
C VAL A 117 4.46 -2.23 9.49
N ALA A 118 5.40 -1.33 9.26
CA ALA A 118 5.90 -0.39 10.27
C ALA A 118 4.87 0.66 10.70
N ILE A 119 3.73 0.78 10.01
CA ILE A 119 2.60 1.62 10.42
C ILE A 119 1.56 0.77 11.14
N ILE A 120 1.18 -0.37 10.54
CA ILE A 120 0.11 -1.22 11.06
C ILE A 120 0.51 -1.88 12.38
N VAL A 121 1.72 -2.44 12.47
CA VAL A 121 2.14 -3.21 13.66
C VAL A 121 2.09 -2.38 14.94
N PRO A 122 2.68 -1.18 15.00
CA PRO A 122 2.62 -0.40 16.22
C PRO A 122 1.21 0.11 16.53
N LEU A 123 0.45 0.47 15.50
CA LEU A 123 -0.92 0.94 15.66
C LEU A 123 -1.84 -0.16 16.22
N LEU A 124 -1.77 -1.38 15.69
CA LEU A 124 -2.54 -2.51 16.21
C LEU A 124 -2.06 -2.91 17.61
N GLY A 125 -0.75 -2.85 17.86
CA GLY A 125 -0.17 -3.18 19.16
C GLY A 125 -0.59 -2.21 20.27
N ILE A 126 -0.79 -0.93 19.95
CA ILE A 126 -1.29 0.07 20.90
C ILE A 126 -2.81 -0.02 21.06
N LEU A 127 -3.52 -0.41 19.98
CA LEU A 127 -4.97 -0.47 19.97
C LEU A 127 -5.54 -1.62 20.82
N ASN A 128 -4.91 -2.79 20.78
CA ASN A 128 -5.41 -3.98 21.48
C ASN A 128 -4.30 -5.02 21.73
N ASP A 129 -4.18 -5.48 22.97
CA ASP A 129 -3.19 -6.48 23.39
C ASP A 129 -3.35 -7.84 22.68
N GLU A 130 -4.58 -8.24 22.36
CA GLU A 130 -4.87 -9.48 21.63
C GLU A 130 -4.33 -9.41 20.18
N LEU A 131 -4.44 -8.24 19.56
CA LEU A 131 -3.84 -7.99 18.26
C LEU A 131 -2.33 -8.00 18.36
N ALA A 132 -1.76 -7.38 19.40
CA ALA A 132 -0.33 -7.35 19.68
C ALA A 132 0.27 -8.77 19.75
N ASN A 133 -0.41 -9.69 20.44
CA ASN A 133 0.00 -11.08 20.56
C ASN A 133 -0.15 -11.86 19.24
N SER A 134 -1.10 -11.46 18.39
CA SER A 134 -1.39 -12.13 17.12
C SER A 134 -0.62 -11.55 15.92
N ILE A 135 0.16 -10.48 16.08
CA ILE A 135 0.84 -9.77 14.98
C ILE A 135 1.66 -10.72 14.11
N LEU A 136 2.45 -11.60 14.72
CA LEU A 136 3.29 -12.53 13.98
C LEU A 136 2.44 -13.45 13.08
N SER A 137 1.33 -13.98 13.62
CA SER A 137 0.41 -14.83 12.84
C SER A 137 -0.25 -14.06 11.69
N ILE A 138 -0.62 -12.79 11.92
CA ILE A 138 -1.22 -11.90 10.90
C ILE A 138 -0.21 -11.66 9.77
N LEU A 139 1.04 -11.33 10.10
CA LEU A 139 2.09 -11.08 9.10
C LEU A 139 2.44 -12.35 8.33
N VAL A 140 2.68 -13.46 9.02
CA VAL A 140 2.98 -14.76 8.39
C VAL A 140 1.81 -15.16 7.47
N GLY A 141 0.58 -15.10 7.96
CA GLY A 141 -0.62 -15.40 7.20
C GLY A 141 -0.77 -14.49 5.97
N GLY A 142 -0.53 -13.19 6.12
CA GLY A 142 -0.53 -12.24 5.02
C GLY A 142 0.51 -12.59 3.94
N VAL A 143 1.77 -12.79 4.34
CA VAL A 143 2.87 -13.08 3.43
C VAL A 143 2.68 -14.42 2.71
N LEU A 144 2.31 -15.47 3.44
CA LEU A 144 2.08 -16.80 2.87
C LEU A 144 0.88 -16.79 1.94
N SER A 145 -0.25 -16.19 2.35
CA SER A 145 -1.43 -16.08 1.50
C SER A 145 -1.13 -15.24 0.24
N GLY A 146 -0.45 -14.11 0.37
CA GLY A 146 -0.07 -13.28 -0.78
C GLY A 146 0.82 -14.02 -1.79
N THR A 147 1.79 -14.80 -1.29
CA THR A 147 2.67 -15.63 -2.13
C THR A 147 1.88 -16.76 -2.80
N LEU A 148 1.03 -17.45 -2.05
CA LEU A 148 0.19 -18.54 -2.55
C LEU A 148 -0.78 -18.03 -3.64
N LEU A 149 -1.45 -16.90 -3.39
CA LEU A 149 -2.36 -16.26 -4.34
C LEU A 149 -1.64 -15.83 -5.62
N MET A 150 -0.43 -15.27 -5.51
CA MET A 150 0.40 -14.93 -6.66
C MET A 150 0.70 -16.17 -7.52
N TRP A 151 1.03 -17.29 -6.88
CA TRP A 151 1.33 -18.55 -7.56
C TRP A 151 0.10 -19.19 -8.21
N LEU A 152 -1.00 -19.28 -7.46
CA LEU A 152 -2.26 -19.78 -7.99
C LEU A 152 -2.73 -18.94 -9.19
N ALA A 153 -2.58 -17.62 -9.14
CA ALA A 153 -2.95 -16.75 -10.26
C ALA A 153 -2.09 -17.00 -11.50
N HIS A 154 -0.78 -17.25 -11.33
CA HIS A 154 0.09 -17.65 -12.45
C HIS A 154 -0.20 -19.07 -12.96
N ALA A 155 -0.67 -19.97 -12.09
CA ALA A 155 -1.07 -21.32 -12.49
C ALA A 155 -2.38 -21.30 -13.31
N ILE A 156 -3.38 -20.51 -12.89
CA ILE A 156 -4.67 -20.40 -13.58
C ILE A 156 -4.52 -19.67 -14.92
N PHE A 157 -3.71 -18.61 -14.97
CA PHE A 157 -3.44 -17.86 -16.19
C PHE A 157 -1.95 -17.86 -16.50
N PRO A 158 -1.38 -18.90 -17.14
CA PRO A 158 0.05 -18.90 -17.46
C PRO A 158 0.44 -17.74 -18.38
N GLU A 159 1.65 -17.19 -18.18
CA GLU A 159 2.25 -16.20 -19.08
C GLU A 159 2.91 -16.96 -20.24
N PRO A 160 2.60 -16.61 -21.51
CA PRO A 160 3.36 -17.16 -22.63
C PRO A 160 4.83 -16.75 -22.48
N VAL A 161 5.75 -17.67 -22.78
CA VAL A 161 7.21 -17.42 -22.74
C VAL A 161 7.56 -16.42 -23.82
N VAL A 162 7.42 -15.14 -23.49
CA VAL A 162 7.94 -14.03 -24.28
C VAL A 162 9.21 -13.56 -23.56
N LEU A 163 10.31 -13.49 -24.32
CA LEU A 163 11.61 -13.00 -23.88
C LEU A 163 11.57 -11.46 -23.73
N ASP A 164 10.68 -10.94 -22.92
CA ASP A 164 10.66 -9.51 -22.59
C ASP A 164 11.42 -9.28 -21.29
N GLY A 165 12.73 -9.10 -21.44
CA GLY A 165 13.56 -8.41 -20.46
C GLY A 165 13.24 -6.92 -20.50
N SER A 166 12.19 -6.48 -19.80
CA SER A 166 12.01 -5.06 -19.55
C SER A 166 11.68 -4.88 -18.07
N ALA A 167 12.74 -4.88 -17.27
CA ALA A 167 12.72 -4.12 -16.03
C ALA A 167 12.41 -2.67 -16.42
N ALA A 168 11.36 -2.09 -15.85
CA ALA A 168 11.06 -0.69 -16.05
C ALA A 168 12.31 0.14 -15.73
N PRO A 169 12.64 1.18 -16.52
CA PRO A 169 13.79 2.01 -16.24
C PRO A 169 13.61 2.65 -14.87
N SER A 170 14.43 2.20 -13.92
CA SER A 170 14.75 2.93 -12.70
C SER A 170 15.43 4.22 -13.16
N PHE A 171 14.65 5.28 -13.38
CA PHE A 171 15.20 6.62 -13.47
C PHE A 171 15.78 6.95 -12.09
N GLY A 172 17.09 6.70 -11.95
CA GLY A 172 17.84 7.10 -10.77
C GLY A 172 17.81 8.62 -10.67
N GLN A 173 16.91 9.15 -9.87
CA GLN A 173 17.13 10.46 -9.28
C GLN A 173 18.07 10.28 -8.10
N PRO A 174 19.02 11.21 -7.89
CA PRO A 174 19.94 11.13 -6.78
C PRO A 174 19.17 11.11 -5.45
N PRO A 175 19.74 10.50 -4.40
CA PRO A 175 19.12 10.50 -3.09
C PRO A 175 19.06 11.93 -2.57
N ALA A 176 17.90 12.57 -2.68
CA ALA A 176 17.61 13.70 -1.82
C ALA A 176 17.31 13.11 -0.44
N LEU A 177 18.36 12.81 0.34
CA LEU A 177 18.24 12.40 1.74
C LEU A 177 17.30 13.36 2.51
N LEU A 178 17.33 14.64 2.14
CA LEU A 178 16.41 15.68 2.59
C LEU A 178 14.93 15.41 2.24
N ARG A 179 14.65 14.84 1.05
CA ARG A 179 13.30 14.40 0.66
C ARG A 179 12.86 13.19 1.47
N ALA A 180 13.76 12.22 1.71
CA ALA A 180 13.45 11.09 2.58
C ALA A 180 13.16 11.57 4.01
N LEU A 181 13.93 12.53 4.52
CA LEU A 181 13.72 13.16 5.84
C LEU A 181 12.39 13.92 5.89
N ALA A 182 12.07 14.70 4.85
CA ALA A 182 10.78 15.38 4.74
C ALA A 182 9.61 14.39 4.73
N ASN A 183 9.68 13.32 3.92
CA ASN A 183 8.66 12.28 3.87
C ASN A 183 8.50 11.57 5.22
N THR A 184 9.61 11.29 5.92
CA THR A 184 9.60 10.77 7.28
C THR A 184 8.89 11.70 8.23
N LEU A 185 9.18 13.00 8.20
CA LEU A 185 8.57 13.96 9.11
C LEU A 185 7.06 14.07 8.87
N ILE A 186 6.63 14.08 7.61
CA ILE A 186 5.20 14.09 7.22
C ILE A 186 4.50 12.85 7.74
N LEU A 187 5.06 11.66 7.49
CA LEU A 187 4.46 10.40 7.94
C LEU A 187 4.45 10.30 9.47
N LEU A 188 5.57 10.60 10.13
CA LEU A 188 5.70 10.53 11.58
C LEU A 188 4.70 11.46 12.27
N ALA A 189 4.55 12.70 11.79
CA ALA A 189 3.59 13.64 12.34
C ALA A 189 2.13 13.16 12.12
N SER A 190 1.81 12.52 11.00
CA SER A 190 0.49 11.89 10.82
C SER A 190 0.23 10.74 11.80
N VAL A 191 1.26 9.95 12.12
CA VAL A 191 1.16 8.88 13.14
C VAL A 191 1.00 9.48 14.53
N VAL A 192 1.72 10.55 14.86
CA VAL A 192 1.55 11.25 16.15
C VAL A 192 0.12 11.75 16.31
N ILE A 193 -0.43 12.42 15.29
CA ILE A 193 -1.83 12.87 15.29
C ILE A 193 -2.78 11.70 15.55
N CYS A 194 -2.55 10.58 14.87
CA CYS A 194 -3.33 9.36 15.05
C CYS A 194 -3.25 8.84 16.50
N LEU A 195 -2.04 8.72 17.06
CA LEU A 195 -1.80 8.22 18.42
C LEU A 195 -2.36 9.13 19.52
N THR A 196 -2.51 10.43 19.24
CA THR A 196 -3.12 11.40 20.16
C THR A 196 -4.64 11.54 20.00
N SER A 197 -5.24 10.88 19.01
CA SER A 197 -6.68 10.98 18.74
C SER A 197 -7.46 9.96 19.56
N ASP A 198 -8.65 10.36 20.04
CA ASP A 198 -9.54 9.48 20.82
C ASP A 198 -10.11 8.30 20.00
N ASN A 199 -10.03 8.36 18.67
CA ASN A 199 -10.54 7.35 17.74
C ASN A 199 -9.40 6.81 16.84
N LEU A 200 -8.50 6.04 17.46
CA LEU A 200 -7.31 5.45 16.85
C LEU A 200 -7.59 4.62 15.59
N THR A 201 -8.70 3.87 15.55
CA THR A 201 -9.04 3.02 14.39
C THR A 201 -9.47 3.80 13.18
N ALA A 202 -10.24 4.87 13.38
CA ALA A 202 -10.61 5.77 12.29
C ALA A 202 -9.40 6.58 11.82
N ALA A 203 -8.59 7.06 12.77
CA ALA A 203 -7.40 7.85 12.46
C ALA A 203 -6.30 7.04 11.75
N ALA A 204 -6.28 5.71 11.89
CA ALA A 204 -5.36 4.79 11.19
C ALA A 204 -5.37 4.94 9.66
N VAL A 205 -6.50 5.35 9.10
CA VAL A 205 -6.68 5.62 7.67
C VAL A 205 -5.71 6.71 7.20
N ILE A 206 -5.42 7.70 8.03
CA ILE A 206 -4.59 8.87 7.71
C ILE A 206 -3.13 8.47 7.45
N PRO A 207 -2.37 7.87 8.40
CA PRO A 207 -0.97 7.54 8.18
C PRO A 207 -0.77 6.51 7.06
N ILE A 208 -1.71 5.59 6.87
CA ILE A 208 -1.62 4.62 5.77
C ILE A 208 -1.83 5.30 4.40
N THR A 209 -2.80 6.21 4.32
CA THR A 209 -3.03 7.02 3.10
C THR A 209 -1.82 7.91 2.81
N VAL A 210 -1.25 8.55 3.83
CA VAL A 210 -0.04 9.38 3.74
C VAL A 210 1.14 8.55 3.22
N ALA A 211 1.40 7.37 3.78
CA ALA A 211 2.49 6.50 3.35
C ALA A 211 2.34 6.03 1.91
N SER A 212 1.12 5.63 1.52
CA SER A 212 0.80 5.24 0.14
C SER A 212 1.05 6.40 -0.82
N LEU A 213 0.59 7.61 -0.47
CA LEU A 213 0.78 8.79 -1.30
C LEU A 213 2.25 9.20 -1.41
N LEU A 214 3.00 9.21 -0.29
CA LEU A 214 4.42 9.57 -0.27
C LEU A 214 5.28 8.60 -1.09
N GLY A 215 5.05 7.29 -0.98
CA GLY A 215 5.75 6.29 -1.78
C GLY A 215 5.50 6.46 -3.29
N GLN A 216 4.27 6.84 -3.66
CA GLN A 216 3.91 7.09 -5.05
C GLN A 216 4.39 8.47 -5.56
N LEU A 217 4.43 9.50 -4.72
CA LEU A 217 4.91 10.84 -5.05
C LEU A 217 6.41 10.87 -5.31
N ASP A 218 7.17 9.97 -4.69
CA ASP A 218 8.60 9.84 -4.96
C ASP A 218 8.86 9.45 -6.42
N VAL A 219 7.99 8.59 -6.97
CA VAL A 219 7.97 8.16 -8.39
C VAL A 219 7.48 9.28 -9.32
N ALA A 220 6.67 10.22 -8.83
CA ALA A 220 6.10 11.30 -9.63
C ALA A 220 7.10 12.46 -9.82
N ALA A 221 7.79 12.49 -10.97
CA ALA A 221 8.83 13.48 -11.27
C ALA A 221 8.34 14.93 -11.51
N SER A 222 7.02 15.20 -11.55
CA SER A 222 6.43 16.50 -11.91
C SER A 222 5.20 16.85 -11.05
N THR A 223 4.98 18.14 -10.79
CA THR A 223 3.81 18.67 -10.07
C THR A 223 2.48 18.23 -10.67
N ARG A 224 2.37 18.12 -12.01
CA ARG A 224 1.16 17.59 -12.66
C ARG A 224 0.93 16.11 -12.38
N ALA A 225 2.01 15.34 -12.31
CA ALA A 225 1.94 13.92 -11.94
C ALA A 225 1.56 13.76 -10.46
N ALA A 226 2.04 14.64 -9.58
CA ALA A 226 1.63 14.68 -8.17
C ALA A 226 0.13 14.97 -8.01
N VAL A 227 -0.40 15.99 -8.71
CA VAL A 227 -1.84 16.30 -8.69
C VAL A 227 -2.67 15.14 -9.24
N GLY A 228 -2.25 14.54 -10.35
CA GLY A 228 -2.89 13.34 -10.88
C GLY A 228 -2.93 12.23 -9.84
N LEU A 229 -1.79 11.92 -9.24
CA LEU A 229 -1.67 10.88 -8.24
C LEU A 229 -2.66 11.05 -7.08
N ILE A 230 -2.82 12.27 -6.60
CA ILE A 230 -3.78 12.61 -5.54
C ILE A 230 -5.21 12.32 -5.99
N MET A 231 -5.58 12.74 -7.20
CA MET A 231 -6.92 12.48 -7.74
C MET A 231 -7.24 11.00 -7.80
N VAL A 232 -6.26 10.15 -8.15
CA VAL A 232 -6.50 8.70 -8.20
C VAL A 232 -6.44 8.02 -6.84
N ASN A 233 -5.64 8.53 -5.90
CA ASN A 233 -5.68 8.05 -4.51
C ASN A 233 -7.02 8.42 -3.86
N LEU A 234 -7.53 9.65 -4.09
CA LEU A 234 -8.88 10.06 -3.70
C LEU A 234 -9.93 9.17 -4.36
N PHE A 235 -9.80 8.89 -5.66
CA PHE A 235 -10.70 7.99 -6.36
C PHE A 235 -10.72 6.58 -5.74
N GLY A 236 -9.56 6.01 -5.39
CA GLY A 236 -9.47 4.71 -4.72
C GLY A 236 -10.19 4.70 -3.37
N GLY A 237 -10.08 5.79 -2.60
CA GLY A 237 -10.76 5.90 -1.31
C GLY A 237 -12.27 6.19 -1.40
N VAL A 238 -12.70 6.99 -2.38
CA VAL A 238 -14.13 7.17 -2.71
C VAL A 238 -14.73 5.83 -3.15
N LEU A 239 -14.02 5.08 -4.00
CA LEU A 239 -14.46 3.78 -4.46
C LEU A 239 -14.55 2.76 -3.31
N ALA A 240 -13.60 2.77 -2.37
CA ALA A 240 -13.66 1.93 -1.17
C ALA A 240 -14.86 2.27 -0.28
N SER A 241 -15.12 3.58 -0.11
CA SER A 241 -16.23 4.05 0.70
C SER A 241 -17.57 3.67 0.03
N LEU A 242 -17.68 3.84 -1.29
CA LEU A 242 -18.86 3.46 -2.06
C LEU A 242 -19.08 1.94 -2.04
N ALA A 243 -18.01 1.17 -2.21
CA ALA A 243 -18.01 -0.27 -2.09
C ALA A 243 -18.52 -0.73 -0.72
N TYR A 244 -18.07 -0.07 0.36
CA TYR A 244 -18.56 -0.35 1.70
C TYR A 244 -20.05 -0.02 1.85
N ALA A 245 -20.52 1.11 1.33
CA ALA A 245 -21.93 1.47 1.33
C ALA A 245 -22.80 0.49 0.53
N ILE A 246 -22.29 -0.08 -0.57
CA ILE A 246 -22.98 -1.14 -1.31
C ILE A 246 -23.02 -2.43 -0.49
N LEU A 247 -21.94 -2.76 0.21
CA LEU A 247 -21.86 -3.96 1.06
C LEU A 247 -22.87 -3.90 2.21
N THR A 248 -23.13 -2.74 2.81
CA THR A 248 -24.10 -2.61 3.91
C THR A 248 -25.54 -2.93 3.47
N LEU A 249 -25.87 -2.78 2.18
CA LEU A 249 -27.19 -3.17 1.65
C LEU A 249 -27.41 -4.68 1.67
N ARG A 250 -26.35 -5.47 1.42
CA ARG A 250 -26.37 -6.94 1.43
C ARG A 250 -25.04 -7.49 1.97
N PRO A 251 -24.87 -7.57 3.30
CA PRO A 251 -23.64 -8.06 3.90
C PRO A 251 -23.53 -9.58 3.70
N ASN A 252 -22.78 -10.01 2.68
CA ASN A 252 -22.43 -11.41 2.49
C ASN A 252 -21.10 -11.55 1.73
N LEU A 253 -20.46 -12.72 1.86
CA LEU A 253 -19.15 -12.99 1.24
C LEU A 253 -19.18 -12.87 -0.29
N PHE A 254 -20.30 -13.21 -0.91
CA PHE A 254 -20.46 -13.10 -2.36
C PHE A 254 -20.47 -11.64 -2.84
N SER A 255 -21.06 -10.74 -2.05
CA SER A 255 -21.07 -9.30 -2.33
C SER A 255 -19.67 -8.72 -2.19
N ILE A 256 -18.93 -9.12 -1.15
CA ILE A 256 -17.50 -8.78 -0.99
C ILE A 256 -16.72 -9.26 -2.22
N PHE A 257 -16.90 -10.51 -2.63
CA PHE A 257 -16.25 -11.07 -3.81
C PHE A 257 -16.51 -10.24 -5.05
N LEU A 258 -17.79 -9.95 -5.35
CA LEU A 258 -18.18 -9.23 -6.55
C LEU A 258 -17.64 -7.78 -6.55
N ILE A 259 -17.75 -7.09 -5.41
CA ILE A 259 -17.26 -5.73 -5.24
C ILE A 259 -15.74 -5.68 -5.49
N VAL A 260 -14.98 -6.52 -4.80
CA VAL A 260 -13.51 -6.55 -4.94
C VAL A 260 -13.13 -6.96 -6.36
N LEU A 261 -13.86 -7.90 -6.97
CA LEU A 261 -13.61 -8.37 -8.33
C LEU A 261 -13.82 -7.26 -9.36
N VAL A 262 -14.94 -6.55 -9.31
CA VAL A 262 -15.24 -5.45 -10.25
C VAL A 262 -14.19 -4.34 -10.12
N VAL A 263 -13.88 -3.94 -8.89
CA VAL A 263 -12.90 -2.88 -8.64
C VAL A 263 -11.49 -3.32 -9.06
N ALA A 264 -11.08 -4.54 -8.74
CA ALA A 264 -9.76 -5.05 -9.09
C ALA A 264 -9.63 -5.35 -10.59
N LEU A 265 -10.70 -5.72 -11.30
CA LEU A 265 -10.71 -5.80 -12.77
C LEU A 265 -10.48 -4.41 -13.38
N PHE A 266 -11.15 -3.38 -12.86
CA PHE A 266 -11.01 -2.02 -13.35
C PHE A 266 -9.61 -1.43 -13.04
N LEU A 267 -9.26 -1.35 -11.76
CA LEU A 267 -8.01 -0.75 -11.30
C LEU A 267 -6.80 -1.63 -11.61
N GLY A 268 -6.87 -2.93 -11.32
CA GLY A 268 -5.80 -3.90 -11.61
C GLY A 268 -5.58 -4.08 -13.10
N GLY A 269 -6.63 -4.06 -13.92
CA GLY A 269 -6.54 -4.09 -15.38
C GLY A 269 -5.82 -2.87 -15.97
N ARG A 270 -6.06 -1.66 -15.44
CA ARG A 270 -5.33 -0.45 -15.83
C ARG A 270 -3.92 -0.38 -15.24
N ALA A 271 -3.73 -0.89 -14.02
CA ALA A 271 -2.42 -1.01 -13.38
C ALA A 271 -1.50 -2.01 -14.09
N ALA A 272 -2.08 -3.01 -14.75
CA ALA A 272 -1.34 -3.98 -15.56
C ALA A 272 -0.91 -3.44 -16.94
N ALA A 273 -1.41 -2.28 -17.35
CA ALA A 273 -1.10 -1.69 -18.65
C ALA A 273 0.35 -1.17 -18.70
N ARG A 274 0.98 -1.15 -19.88
CA ARG A 274 2.28 -0.48 -20.10
C ARG A 274 2.08 1.01 -20.40
N THR A 275 1.27 1.69 -19.59
CA THR A 275 0.97 3.13 -19.76
C THR A 275 1.62 3.95 -18.66
N ARG A 276 1.79 5.26 -18.90
CA ARG A 276 2.31 6.20 -17.91
C ARG A 276 1.43 6.30 -16.65
N GLU A 277 0.15 5.96 -16.77
CA GLU A 277 -0.84 6.01 -15.68
C GLU A 277 -0.89 4.71 -14.87
N ALA A 278 -0.28 3.62 -15.32
CA ALA A 278 -0.31 2.32 -14.62
C ALA A 278 0.07 2.36 -13.12
N PRO A 279 1.16 3.04 -12.70
CA PRO A 279 1.50 3.12 -11.27
C PRO A 279 0.45 3.88 -10.44
N MET A 280 -0.26 4.82 -11.07
CA MET A 280 -1.34 5.58 -10.46
C MET A 280 -2.52 4.65 -10.12
N PHE A 281 -2.94 3.79 -11.06
CA PHE A 281 -3.99 2.80 -10.83
C PHE A 281 -3.59 1.71 -9.84
N ALA A 282 -2.30 1.31 -9.81
CA ALA A 282 -1.76 0.41 -8.80
C ALA A 282 -1.86 1.01 -7.38
N GLY A 283 -1.58 2.31 -7.27
CA GLY A 283 -1.77 3.09 -6.05
C GLY A 283 -3.22 3.16 -5.61
N ALA A 284 -4.14 3.44 -6.55
CA ALA A 284 -5.58 3.44 -6.30
C ALA A 284 -6.08 2.08 -5.79
N LEU A 285 -5.62 0.98 -6.40
CA LEU A 285 -5.95 -0.37 -5.96
C LEU A 285 -5.43 -0.64 -4.56
N THR A 286 -4.21 -0.19 -4.25
CA THR A 286 -3.61 -0.31 -2.92
C THR A 286 -4.46 0.40 -1.86
N ILE A 287 -4.83 1.67 -2.11
CA ILE A 287 -5.72 2.41 -1.21
C ILE A 287 -7.07 1.74 -1.08
N PHE A 288 -7.67 1.32 -2.20
CA PHE A 288 -8.96 0.65 -2.18
C PHE A 288 -8.94 -0.56 -1.25
N LEU A 289 -7.95 -1.45 -1.42
CA LEU A 289 -7.84 -2.68 -0.63
C LEU A 289 -7.67 -2.39 0.86
N ILE A 290 -6.81 -1.44 1.20
CA ILE A 290 -6.57 -1.04 2.59
C ILE A 290 -7.86 -0.50 3.22
N LEU A 291 -8.50 0.49 2.57
CA LEU A 291 -9.63 1.18 3.18
C LEU A 291 -10.90 0.32 3.22
N PHE A 292 -11.16 -0.43 2.16
CA PHE A 292 -12.27 -1.38 2.14
C PHE A 292 -12.01 -2.52 3.14
N GLY A 293 -10.76 -3.01 3.22
CA GLY A 293 -10.31 -4.01 4.19
C GLY A 293 -10.46 -3.59 5.64
N LEU A 294 -10.10 -2.36 5.97
CA LEU A 294 -10.36 -1.79 7.29
C LEU A 294 -11.87 -1.67 7.55
N GLY A 295 -12.68 -1.32 6.55
CA GLY A 295 -14.14 -1.24 6.72
C GLY A 295 -14.83 -2.57 7.04
N VAL A 296 -14.34 -3.68 6.49
CA VAL A 296 -14.88 -5.02 6.75
C VAL A 296 -14.17 -5.77 7.87
N SER A 297 -13.14 -5.18 8.46
CA SER A 297 -12.37 -5.77 9.55
C SER A 297 -13.24 -5.92 10.80
N PRO A 298 -13.04 -6.99 11.61
CA PRO A 298 -13.72 -7.14 12.89
C PRO A 298 -13.22 -6.14 13.97
N LEU A 299 -12.26 -5.26 13.65
CA LEU A 299 -11.68 -4.32 14.59
C LEU A 299 -12.70 -3.29 15.12
N PRO A 300 -12.72 -2.99 16.44
CA PRO A 300 -13.64 -2.01 17.02
C PRO A 300 -13.54 -0.63 16.37
N GLY A 301 -14.67 -0.01 16.05
CA GLY A 301 -14.71 1.32 15.41
C GLY A 301 -14.37 1.34 13.91
N SER A 302 -13.88 0.23 13.34
CA SER A 302 -13.50 0.18 11.93
C SER A 302 -14.69 0.12 10.96
N ALA A 303 -15.83 -0.44 11.39
CA ALA A 303 -17.08 -0.53 10.60
C ALA A 303 -18.09 0.60 10.90
N ALA A 304 -18.05 1.18 12.10
CA ALA A 304 -19.04 2.16 12.59
C ALA A 304 -18.90 3.56 11.95
N GLU A 305 -17.77 3.82 11.28
CA GLU A 305 -17.48 5.06 10.57
C GLU A 305 -18.30 5.20 9.29
N SER A 306 -19.06 6.29 9.20
CA SER A 306 -19.85 6.62 8.02
C SER A 306 -18.99 6.77 6.75
N PHE A 307 -19.60 6.58 5.58
CA PHE A 307 -18.98 6.92 4.29
C PHE A 307 -18.37 8.32 4.28
N ALA A 308 -19.08 9.30 4.86
CA ALA A 308 -18.67 10.69 4.88
C ALA A 308 -17.39 10.91 5.68
N THR A 309 -17.25 10.28 6.83
CA THR A 309 -16.06 10.42 7.68
C THR A 309 -14.81 9.84 7.03
N ARG A 310 -14.93 8.70 6.33
CA ARG A 310 -13.82 8.14 5.54
C ARG A 310 -13.35 9.10 4.46
N ILE A 311 -14.28 9.68 3.69
CA ILE A 311 -13.93 10.67 2.66
C ILE A 311 -13.24 11.88 3.28
N VAL A 312 -13.73 12.37 4.42
CA VAL A 312 -13.10 13.48 5.14
C VAL A 312 -11.68 13.12 5.58
N TYR A 313 -11.45 11.93 6.15
CA TYR A 313 -10.10 11.50 6.54
C TYR A 313 -9.16 11.35 5.35
N ILE A 314 -9.64 10.80 4.23
CA ILE A 314 -8.86 10.72 2.99
C ILE A 314 -8.53 12.14 2.51
N ALA A 315 -9.53 13.02 2.39
CA ALA A 315 -9.34 14.40 1.93
C ALA A 315 -8.37 15.17 2.84
N LEU A 316 -8.47 14.99 4.15
CA LEU A 316 -7.59 15.60 5.14
C LEU A 316 -6.17 15.04 5.02
N ALA A 317 -6.00 13.72 4.90
CA ALA A 317 -4.69 13.08 4.69
C ALA A 317 -4.00 13.58 3.41
N LEU A 318 -4.76 13.70 2.31
CA LEU A 318 -4.25 14.21 1.03
C LEU A 318 -3.83 15.68 1.15
N THR A 319 -4.70 16.52 1.74
CA THR A 319 -4.44 17.96 1.92
C THR A 319 -3.26 18.20 2.86
N TYR A 320 -3.20 17.47 3.98
CA TYR A 320 -2.10 17.49 4.93
C TYR A 320 -0.77 17.14 4.27
N THR A 321 -0.73 16.01 3.54
CA THR A 321 0.49 15.54 2.87
C THR A 321 0.96 16.55 1.84
N LEU A 322 0.02 17.16 1.09
CA LEU A 322 0.32 18.20 0.11
C LEU A 322 0.94 19.44 0.72
N LEU A 323 0.27 20.03 1.72
CA LEU A 323 0.73 21.26 2.34
C LEU A 323 2.14 21.07 2.89
N LEU A 324 2.37 19.99 3.63
CA LEU A 324 3.70 19.73 4.17
C LEU A 324 4.72 19.34 3.10
N ALA A 325 4.35 18.60 2.06
CA ALA A 325 5.26 18.33 0.94
C ALA A 325 5.67 19.61 0.22
N THR A 326 4.77 20.58 0.04
CA THR A 326 5.12 21.87 -0.59
C THR A 326 6.05 22.73 0.27
N ILE A 327 5.98 22.59 1.59
CA ILE A 327 6.80 23.34 2.55
C ILE A 327 8.16 22.67 2.75
N LEU A 328 8.17 21.34 2.94
CA LEU A 328 9.33 20.58 3.38
C LEU A 328 10.16 20.00 2.23
N TRP A 329 9.61 19.85 1.02
CA TRP A 329 10.42 19.35 -0.08
C TRP A 329 11.46 20.39 -0.52
N PRO A 330 12.73 19.97 -0.70
CA PRO A 330 13.76 20.84 -1.23
C PRO A 330 13.33 21.44 -2.57
N ARG A 331 13.33 22.77 -2.68
CA ARG A 331 13.13 23.44 -3.97
C ARG A 331 14.25 23.00 -4.91
N ARG A 332 13.89 22.45 -6.09
CA ARG A 332 14.88 22.08 -7.10
C ARG A 332 15.72 23.33 -7.41
N PRO A 333 17.06 23.30 -7.25
CA PRO A 333 17.88 24.40 -7.72
C PRO A 333 17.64 24.50 -9.23
N HIS A 334 17.16 25.66 -9.68
CA HIS A 334 17.15 25.99 -11.10
C HIS A 334 18.60 25.88 -11.56
N LEU A 335 18.92 24.84 -12.32
CA LEU A 335 20.17 24.74 -13.05
C LEU A 335 20.23 25.99 -13.93
N ARG A 336 20.98 26.99 -13.45
CA ARG A 336 21.37 28.17 -14.22
C ARG A 336 22.06 27.59 -15.45
N ARG A 337 21.41 27.69 -16.61
CA ARG A 337 22.05 27.42 -17.90
C ARG A 337 23.24 28.36 -17.98
N ILE A 338 24.42 27.87 -17.61
CA ILE A 338 25.67 28.49 -18.02
C ILE A 338 25.79 28.08 -19.49
N ASN A 339 25.35 28.98 -20.36
CA ASN A 339 25.63 28.86 -21.79
C ASN A 339 27.14 29.13 -21.98
N PRO A 340 27.81 28.39 -22.88
CA PRO A 340 29.25 28.52 -23.12
C PRO A 340 29.64 29.89 -23.69
#